data_AF-A0A1W9SZK3-F1
#
_entry.id   AF-A0A1W9SZK3-F1
#
_cell.length_a   1.000
_cell.length_b   1.000
_cell.length_c   1.000
_cell.angle_alpha   90.00
_cell.angle_beta   90.00
_cell.angle_gamma   90.00
#
_symmetry.space_group_name_H-M   'P 1'
#
loop_
_entity.id
_entity.type
_entity.pdbx_description
1 polymer ?
#
loop_
_entity_poly.entity_id
_entity_poly.type
_entity_poly.pdbx_seq_one_letter_code
_entity_poly.pdbx_strand_id
1 'polypeptide(L)'
;MMRKKLPLFSLMLIALAALLALPTGAFSAVTLSAPDYKAGGTVTLEGTIAPGQELYIAIAEQKMFAPKDTEGVNELKRFKKDAPQKGFAMDTAIPPLYYMLTSAPDKFGKIAQKKFGGPSFFTQGGKRGLYKTTMFKLAKYDALSPEAKSVLGPIKTAEQWKFYKYAHQSSYGINTIVKESTKVGKVTIFARSVMGDYNTSKNYWDKGTTISLDKKTGKFTASFKSFRHTPPNTKFDVYVNGAKAGSYNISKNGFWLSLGGRYMNPLWIIIGAIFVGTYFSMIGAAGGMLMAAFQVIVVQTAGPVGINAANVLRPSNMALTLFSPLGSFYRYAVKERRVAWPVGISFGVGIFIGSIWLGKYATQYLPMKSYKEWLAVLVVLMGIRTLYELSPKVMEKRKNIKAMVKKFNAAVAKAKSEGTSVEMGRIEPVKSGLTDYRFKFWGEEFTINPLLFGLLGLVIGIVSRSFGIGGGFLLVPAMTTLGALPMYVAVPISLIGTCFSSIGSFLGYLMNGYLPDMWLMISIIIGGFVGGMLGSRAQKLFSEKTLKVVLAITLFFLFFRFFKIEIWV
;
A
#
# COMPACT_ATOMS: atom_id res chain seq x y z
N MET A 1 -43.04 76.77 14.17
CA MET A 1 -43.49 75.52 14.83
C MET A 1 -42.28 74.69 15.23
N MET A 2 -42.15 74.36 16.52
CA MET A 2 -40.93 73.94 17.22
C MET A 2 -40.27 72.65 16.68
N ARG A 3 -38.97 72.71 16.37
CA ARG A 3 -38.10 71.53 16.22
C ARG A 3 -37.77 70.98 17.62
N LYS A 4 -38.43 69.88 18.02
CA LYS A 4 -38.09 69.12 19.24
C LYS A 4 -36.70 68.49 19.06
N LYS A 5 -35.67 69.09 19.65
CA LYS A 5 -34.37 68.44 19.85
C LYS A 5 -34.55 67.39 20.94
N LEU A 6 -34.28 66.12 20.63
CA LEU A 6 -34.15 65.08 21.65
C LEU A 6 -33.01 65.49 22.61
N PRO A 7 -33.21 65.52 23.95
CA PRO A 7 -32.16 65.91 24.86
C PRO A 7 -31.03 64.87 24.81
N LEU A 8 -29.78 65.36 24.76
CA LEU A 8 -28.55 64.56 24.69
C LEU A 8 -28.50 63.43 25.74
N PHE A 9 -29.17 63.65 26.87
CA PHE A 9 -29.32 62.70 27.97
C PHE A 9 -30.12 61.44 27.60
N SER A 10 -31.16 61.57 26.77
CA SER A 10 -31.94 60.42 26.27
C SER A 10 -31.14 59.59 25.27
N LEU A 11 -30.29 60.22 24.45
CA LEU A 11 -29.38 59.53 23.54
C LEU A 11 -28.27 58.79 24.30
N MET A 12 -27.74 59.35 25.39
CA MET A 12 -26.78 58.65 26.26
C MET A 12 -27.41 57.47 27.00
N LEU A 13 -28.67 57.58 27.46
CA LEU A 13 -29.37 56.47 28.11
C LEU A 13 -29.71 55.33 27.14
N ILE A 14 -30.07 55.65 25.89
CA ILE A 14 -30.28 54.64 24.85
C ILE A 14 -28.94 53.99 24.44
N ALA A 15 -27.84 54.75 24.39
CA ALA A 15 -26.50 54.21 24.13
C ALA A 15 -25.98 53.33 25.29
N LEU A 16 -26.29 53.68 26.54
CA LEU A 16 -25.91 52.90 27.72
C LEU A 16 -26.77 51.63 27.85
N ALA A 17 -28.07 51.70 27.53
CA ALA A 17 -28.95 50.54 27.43
C ALA A 17 -28.55 49.62 26.26
N ALA A 18 -28.06 50.16 25.14
CA ALA A 18 -27.53 49.38 24.02
C ALA A 18 -26.16 48.73 24.35
N LEU A 19 -25.33 49.37 25.20
CA LEU A 19 -24.09 48.75 25.71
C LEU A 19 -24.36 47.65 26.74
N LEU A 20 -25.42 47.76 27.54
CA LEU A 20 -25.86 46.74 28.51
C LEU A 20 -26.67 45.60 27.87
N ALA A 21 -27.16 45.79 26.63
CA ALA A 21 -27.87 44.78 25.83
C ALA A 21 -26.96 44.10 24.79
N LEU A 22 -25.64 44.27 24.88
CA LEU A 22 -24.72 43.36 24.20
C LEU A 22 -24.89 41.98 24.85
N PRO A 23 -25.14 40.91 24.06
CA PRO A 23 -25.13 39.57 24.63
C PRO A 23 -23.73 39.38 25.20
N THR A 24 -23.64 39.23 26.52
CA THR A 24 -22.47 38.64 27.18
C THR A 24 -22.43 37.18 26.75
N GLY A 25 -22.05 36.95 25.49
CA GLY A 25 -21.54 35.66 25.06
C GLY A 25 -20.34 35.40 25.94
N ALA A 26 -20.53 34.60 26.99
CA ALA A 26 -19.44 34.08 27.79
C ALA A 26 -18.44 33.47 26.80
N PHE A 27 -17.32 34.16 26.57
CA PHE A 27 -16.19 33.60 25.87
C PHE A 27 -15.79 32.38 26.70
N SER A 28 -16.12 31.19 26.19
CA SER A 28 -15.56 29.95 26.70
C SER A 28 -14.04 30.09 26.51
N ALA A 29 -13.34 30.40 27.60
CA ALA A 29 -11.88 30.40 27.60
C ALA A 29 -11.43 28.95 27.50
N VAL A 30 -11.30 28.47 26.26
CA VAL A 30 -10.74 27.16 25.95
C VAL A 30 -9.24 27.35 25.80
N THR A 31 -8.48 26.67 26.65
CA THR A 31 -7.02 26.70 26.65
C THR A 31 -6.51 25.43 25.99
N LEU A 32 -5.68 25.61 24.95
CA LEU A 32 -4.87 24.55 24.36
C LEU A 32 -3.60 24.37 25.21
N SER A 33 -3.20 23.13 25.47
CA SER A 33 -1.98 22.88 26.27
C SER A 33 -0.69 23.35 25.58
N ALA A 34 -0.68 23.48 24.26
CA ALA A 34 0.41 24.04 23.47
C ALA A 34 -0.11 24.55 22.10
N PRO A 35 0.56 25.53 21.48
CA PRO A 35 0.25 25.97 20.11
C PRO A 35 0.77 24.97 19.05
N ASP A 36 1.80 24.20 19.39
CA ASP A 36 2.48 23.27 18.51
C ASP A 36 2.62 21.88 19.15
N TYR A 37 2.24 20.84 18.41
CA TYR A 37 2.39 19.45 18.81
C TYR A 37 3.24 18.69 17.77
N LYS A 38 3.94 17.63 18.17
CA LYS A 38 4.57 16.72 17.22
C LYS A 38 3.55 15.70 16.71
N ALA A 39 3.67 15.25 15.46
CA ALA A 39 2.79 14.22 14.91
C ALA A 39 2.78 12.95 15.80
N GLY A 40 1.59 12.48 16.18
CA GLY A 40 1.40 11.38 17.14
C GLY A 40 1.42 11.79 18.62
N GLY A 41 1.64 13.08 18.90
CA GLY A 41 1.55 13.65 20.25
C GLY A 41 0.11 13.73 20.73
N THR A 42 -0.03 13.84 22.06
CA THR A 42 -1.32 14.07 22.71
C THR A 42 -1.64 15.56 22.69
N VAL A 43 -2.81 15.89 22.16
CA VAL A 43 -3.39 17.24 22.21
C VAL A 43 -4.37 17.25 23.38
N THR A 44 -4.25 18.24 24.26
CA THR A 44 -5.12 18.41 25.43
C THR A 44 -5.80 19.77 25.36
N LEU A 45 -7.11 19.75 25.60
CA LEU A 45 -8.02 20.87 25.57
C LEU A 45 -8.71 20.97 26.92
N GLU A 46 -8.67 22.15 27.51
CA GLU A 46 -9.36 22.45 28.77
C GLU A 46 -10.23 23.67 28.58
N GLY A 47 -11.38 23.70 29.22
CA GLY A 47 -12.28 24.84 29.11
C GLY A 47 -13.53 24.67 29.93
N THR A 48 -14.46 25.60 29.74
CA THR A 48 -15.77 25.59 30.41
C THR A 48 -16.87 25.79 29.39
N ILE A 49 -17.87 24.91 29.38
CA ILE A 49 -19.12 25.05 28.61
C ILE A 49 -20.28 25.43 29.53
N ALA A 50 -21.44 25.76 28.98
CA ALA A 50 -22.60 26.03 29.81
C ALA A 50 -23.01 24.78 30.62
N PRO A 51 -23.31 24.91 31.93
CA PRO A 51 -23.73 23.78 32.75
C PRO A 51 -24.89 22.98 32.14
N GLY A 52 -24.85 21.66 32.31
CA GLY A 52 -25.87 20.73 31.79
C GLY A 52 -25.78 20.41 30.30
N GLN A 53 -24.92 21.06 29.51
CA GLN A 53 -24.71 20.72 28.10
C GLN A 53 -23.83 19.48 27.92
N GLU A 54 -24.02 18.79 26.80
CA GLU A 54 -23.06 17.80 26.32
C GLU A 54 -21.84 18.49 25.70
N LEU A 55 -20.69 17.81 25.74
CA LEU A 55 -19.46 18.31 25.16
C LEU A 55 -19.32 17.82 23.72
N TYR A 56 -19.11 18.76 22.80
CA TYR A 56 -18.78 18.49 21.40
C TYR A 56 -17.55 19.29 21.00
N ILE A 57 -16.47 18.59 20.66
CA ILE A 57 -15.24 19.20 20.16
C ILE A 57 -14.95 18.67 18.77
N ALA A 58 -15.16 19.51 17.75
CA ALA A 58 -14.76 19.22 16.39
C ALA A 58 -13.35 19.77 16.14
N ILE A 59 -12.43 18.89 15.76
CA ILE A 59 -11.06 19.22 15.41
C ILE A 59 -10.86 18.88 13.95
N ALA A 60 -10.57 19.87 13.12
CA ALA A 60 -10.52 19.72 11.68
C ALA A 60 -9.25 20.31 11.08
N GLU A 61 -8.65 19.58 10.15
CA GLU A 61 -7.57 20.12 9.32
C GLU A 61 -8.04 21.35 8.53
N GLN A 62 -7.25 22.42 8.52
CA GLN A 62 -7.59 23.65 7.80
C GLN A 62 -7.59 23.45 6.27
N LYS A 63 -6.71 22.58 5.78
CA LYS A 63 -6.64 22.23 4.36
C LYS A 63 -7.75 21.24 4.02
N MET A 64 -8.71 21.71 3.22
CA MET A 64 -9.79 20.88 2.70
C MET A 64 -9.33 20.11 1.46
N PHE A 65 -9.96 18.97 1.20
CA PHE A 65 -9.77 18.17 -0.01
C PHE A 65 -11.11 17.96 -0.72
N ALA A 66 -11.16 18.26 -2.01
CA ALA A 66 -12.24 17.89 -2.91
C ALA A 66 -11.78 16.79 -3.89
N PRO A 67 -12.68 15.92 -4.39
CA PRO A 67 -12.34 14.89 -5.36
C PRO A 67 -11.65 15.40 -6.64
N LYS A 68 -11.91 16.66 -7.04
CA LYS A 68 -11.25 17.30 -8.19
C LYS A 68 -9.77 17.64 -7.95
N ASP A 69 -9.34 17.74 -6.70
CA ASP A 69 -7.97 18.11 -6.32
C ASP A 69 -7.00 16.92 -6.42
N THR A 70 -7.48 15.74 -6.82
CA THR A 70 -6.62 14.58 -7.06
C THR A 70 -5.81 14.74 -8.34
N GLU A 71 -4.51 14.47 -8.25
CA GLU A 71 -3.61 14.39 -9.41
C GLU A 71 -3.64 13.00 -10.07
N GLY A 72 -4.32 12.02 -9.45
CA GLY A 72 -4.32 10.63 -9.89
C GLY A 72 -5.34 10.37 -11.00
N VAL A 73 -4.89 9.92 -12.17
CA VAL A 73 -5.76 9.63 -13.32
C VAL A 73 -6.79 8.54 -13.02
N ASN A 74 -6.40 7.51 -12.26
CA ASN A 74 -7.31 6.42 -11.88
C ASN A 74 -8.25 6.87 -10.77
N GLU A 75 -7.74 7.68 -9.84
CA GLU A 75 -8.50 8.22 -8.74
C GLU A 75 -9.61 9.15 -9.23
N LEU A 76 -9.29 10.06 -10.16
CA LEU A 76 -10.26 10.95 -10.78
C LEU A 76 -11.37 10.17 -11.49
N LYS A 77 -11.02 9.14 -12.27
CA LYS A 77 -12.01 8.26 -12.93
C LYS A 77 -12.90 7.56 -11.91
N ARG A 78 -12.33 7.10 -10.80
CA ARG A 78 -13.08 6.43 -9.74
C ARG A 78 -14.01 7.39 -9.01
N PHE A 79 -13.55 8.60 -8.69
CA PHE A 79 -14.37 9.62 -8.05
C PHE A 79 -15.52 10.07 -8.95
N LYS A 80 -15.30 10.28 -10.26
CA LYS A 80 -16.38 10.59 -11.21
C LYS A 80 -17.48 9.52 -11.23
N LYS A 81 -17.12 8.25 -11.00
CA LYS A 81 -18.09 7.15 -10.89
C LYS A 81 -18.78 7.10 -9.52
N ASP A 82 -18.04 7.27 -8.45
CA ASP A 82 -18.56 7.07 -7.08
C ASP A 82 -19.33 8.30 -6.56
N ALA A 83 -18.94 9.53 -6.94
CA ALA A 83 -19.57 10.79 -6.54
C ALA A 83 -21.10 10.81 -6.71
N PRO A 84 -21.66 10.59 -7.92
CA PRO A 84 -23.12 10.58 -8.11
C PRO A 84 -23.80 9.43 -7.34
N GLN A 85 -23.16 8.26 -7.26
CA GLN A 85 -23.71 7.09 -6.56
C GLN A 85 -23.75 7.26 -5.04
N LYS A 86 -22.91 8.13 -4.49
CA LYS A 86 -22.77 8.38 -3.06
C LYS A 86 -23.32 9.73 -2.63
N GLY A 87 -23.79 10.54 -3.57
CA GLY A 87 -24.49 11.80 -3.33
C GLY A 87 -23.58 12.93 -2.87
N PHE A 88 -22.38 13.03 -3.45
CA PHE A 88 -21.49 14.19 -3.32
C PHE A 88 -21.00 14.63 -4.70
N ALA A 89 -20.55 15.88 -4.83
CA ALA A 89 -20.04 16.43 -6.07
C ALA A 89 -18.50 16.44 -6.10
N MET A 90 -17.92 16.69 -7.27
CA MET A 90 -16.45 16.67 -7.46
C MET A 90 -15.75 17.87 -6.78
N ASP A 91 -16.49 18.93 -6.49
CA ASP A 91 -16.08 20.15 -5.79
C ASP A 91 -16.41 20.12 -4.29
N THR A 92 -17.21 19.14 -3.82
CA THR A 92 -17.50 18.98 -2.39
C THR A 92 -16.20 18.72 -1.63
N ALA A 93 -15.82 19.68 -0.77
CA ALA A 93 -14.59 19.61 0.00
C ALA A 93 -14.84 19.25 1.47
N ILE A 94 -13.98 18.40 2.05
CA ILE A 94 -13.98 18.04 3.47
C ILE A 94 -12.56 18.10 4.04
N PRO A 95 -12.39 18.27 5.37
CA PRO A 95 -11.09 18.09 6.01
C PRO A 95 -10.69 16.60 5.93
N PRO A 96 -9.50 16.25 5.40
CA PRO A 96 -9.04 14.86 5.36
C PRO A 96 -8.90 14.24 6.75
N LEU A 97 -8.31 14.99 7.70
CA LEU A 97 -8.24 14.62 9.10
C LEU A 97 -9.27 15.42 9.91
N TYR A 98 -10.19 14.70 10.53
CA TYR A 98 -11.28 15.28 11.31
C TYR A 98 -11.66 14.38 12.49
N TYR A 99 -11.81 14.99 13.65
CA TYR A 99 -12.07 14.32 14.91
C TYR A 99 -13.23 15.01 15.63
N MET A 100 -14.24 14.24 16.02
CA MET A 100 -15.33 14.68 16.89
C MET A 100 -15.15 14.00 18.24
N LEU A 101 -14.64 14.73 19.23
CA LEU A 101 -14.56 14.26 20.63
C LEU A 101 -15.86 14.66 21.33
N THR A 102 -16.53 13.70 21.96
CA THR A 102 -17.82 13.99 22.59
C THR A 102 -18.14 13.08 23.77
N SER A 103 -18.89 13.62 24.74
CA SER A 103 -19.53 12.84 25.81
C SER A 103 -20.73 12.03 25.32
N ALA A 104 -21.31 12.37 24.16
CA ALA A 104 -22.52 11.76 23.61
C ALA A 104 -22.31 11.27 22.15
N PRO A 105 -21.47 10.24 21.93
CA PRO A 105 -21.13 9.76 20.59
C PRO A 105 -22.33 9.19 19.82
N ASP A 106 -23.31 8.62 20.52
CA ASP A 106 -24.54 8.06 19.97
C ASP A 106 -25.39 9.07 19.16
N LYS A 107 -25.19 10.37 19.37
CA LYS A 107 -25.83 11.44 18.58
C LYS A 107 -25.37 11.47 17.12
N PHE A 108 -24.19 10.96 16.82
CA PHE A 108 -23.59 11.00 15.47
C PHE A 108 -23.66 9.67 14.72
N GLY A 109 -24.07 8.60 15.38
CA GLY A 109 -24.05 7.26 14.79
C GLY A 109 -24.33 6.16 15.80
N LYS A 110 -24.10 4.91 15.37
CA LYS A 110 -24.32 3.74 16.22
C LYS A 110 -23.25 2.69 16.03
N ILE A 111 -22.99 1.92 17.08
CA ILE A 111 -22.11 0.76 17.01
C ILE A 111 -22.83 -0.33 16.20
N ALA A 112 -22.16 -0.86 15.18
CA ALA A 112 -22.68 -1.91 14.32
C ALA A 112 -21.66 -3.04 14.17
N GLN A 113 -22.14 -4.27 14.02
CA GLN A 113 -21.28 -5.42 13.70
C GLN A 113 -20.88 -5.36 12.22
N LYS A 114 -19.57 -5.48 11.95
CA LYS A 114 -18.99 -5.64 10.63
C LYS A 114 -18.38 -7.02 10.51
N LYS A 115 -18.83 -7.78 9.52
CA LYS A 115 -18.23 -9.06 9.14
C LYS A 115 -17.22 -8.85 8.02
N PHE A 116 -16.10 -9.55 8.09
CA PHE A 116 -15.01 -9.41 7.14
C PHE A 116 -14.32 -10.76 6.96
N GLY A 117 -13.81 -11.01 5.74
CA GLY A 117 -12.93 -12.14 5.44
C GLY A 117 -13.54 -13.34 4.75
N GLY A 118 -12.70 -13.98 3.94
CA GLY A 118 -13.07 -15.04 3.00
C GLY A 118 -12.95 -14.59 1.54
N PRO A 119 -12.99 -15.54 0.59
CA PRO A 119 -12.90 -15.28 -0.84
C PRO A 119 -13.98 -14.30 -1.36
N SER A 120 -13.73 -13.72 -2.53
CA SER A 120 -14.60 -12.68 -3.12
C SER A 120 -16.04 -13.16 -3.38
N PHE A 121 -16.21 -14.47 -3.64
CA PHE A 121 -17.49 -15.15 -3.81
C PHE A 121 -18.19 -15.48 -2.48
N PHE A 122 -17.45 -15.66 -1.39
CA PHE A 122 -18.00 -16.01 -0.07
C PHE A 122 -18.52 -14.79 0.69
N THR A 123 -17.85 -13.64 0.53
CA THR A 123 -18.06 -12.46 1.37
C THR A 123 -19.35 -11.70 1.10
N GLN A 124 -20.12 -12.02 0.03
CA GLN A 124 -21.45 -11.45 -0.29
C GLN A 124 -21.61 -9.95 0.05
N GLY A 125 -20.68 -9.10 -0.40
CA GLY A 125 -20.74 -7.65 -0.15
C GLY A 125 -20.61 -7.24 1.32
N GLY A 126 -19.97 -8.06 2.16
CA GLY A 126 -19.78 -7.84 3.59
C GLY A 126 -20.88 -8.41 4.49
N LYS A 127 -21.89 -9.10 3.92
CA LYS A 127 -22.94 -9.78 4.70
C LYS A 127 -22.45 -11.08 5.35
N ARG A 128 -21.45 -11.72 4.75
CA ARG A 128 -20.78 -12.92 5.26
C ARG A 128 -19.29 -12.63 5.41
N GLY A 129 -18.70 -13.16 6.47
CA GLY A 129 -17.29 -13.00 6.77
C GLY A 129 -16.84 -14.02 7.79
N LEU A 130 -15.61 -14.50 7.66
CA LEU A 130 -15.00 -15.44 8.61
C LEU A 130 -14.82 -14.82 10.01
N TYR A 131 -14.70 -13.50 10.08
CA TYR A 131 -14.49 -12.76 11.33
C TYR A 131 -15.56 -11.67 11.51
N LYS A 132 -15.88 -11.36 12.77
CA LYS A 132 -16.77 -10.25 13.14
C LYS A 132 -16.03 -9.27 14.06
N THR A 133 -16.31 -7.99 13.89
CA THR A 133 -15.85 -6.92 14.79
C THR A 133 -16.90 -5.81 14.84
N THR A 134 -16.79 -4.91 15.80
CA THR A 134 -17.65 -3.74 15.94
C THR A 134 -17.07 -2.56 15.15
N MET A 135 -17.92 -1.69 14.64
CA MET A 135 -17.51 -0.42 14.03
C MET A 135 -18.47 0.70 14.44
N PHE A 136 -17.98 1.93 14.48
CA PHE A 136 -18.85 3.08 14.65
C PHE A 136 -19.43 3.52 13.30
N LYS A 137 -20.74 3.34 13.11
CA LYS A 137 -21.45 3.67 11.87
C LYS A 137 -22.15 5.01 11.99
N LEU A 138 -21.57 6.02 11.34
CA LEU A 138 -22.12 7.37 11.18
C LEU A 138 -23.56 7.37 10.65
N ALA A 139 -24.42 8.17 11.30
CA ALA A 139 -25.82 8.38 10.93
C ALA A 139 -25.96 9.04 9.56
N LYS A 140 -27.13 8.91 8.92
CA LYS A 140 -27.45 9.70 7.72
C LYS A 140 -27.61 11.16 8.13
N TYR A 141 -27.32 12.10 7.22
CA TYR A 141 -27.42 13.54 7.53
C TYR A 141 -28.81 13.91 8.05
N ASP A 142 -29.85 13.35 7.43
CA ASP A 142 -31.26 13.61 7.77
C ASP A 142 -31.64 13.05 9.14
N ALA A 143 -30.88 12.08 9.66
CA ALA A 143 -31.10 11.45 10.96
C ALA A 143 -30.32 12.12 12.10
N LEU A 144 -29.48 13.12 11.80
CA LEU A 144 -28.80 13.92 12.83
C LEU A 144 -29.78 14.95 13.41
N SER A 145 -29.73 15.13 14.74
CA SER A 145 -30.49 16.19 15.41
C SER A 145 -30.01 17.58 14.95
N PRO A 146 -30.84 18.64 15.08
CA PRO A 146 -30.42 20.02 14.77
C PRO A 146 -29.16 20.43 15.55
N GLU A 147 -29.06 20.02 16.82
CA GLU A 147 -27.88 20.22 17.67
C GLU A 147 -26.65 19.50 17.10
N ALA A 148 -26.76 18.23 16.71
CA ALA A 148 -25.63 17.49 16.15
C ALA A 148 -25.14 18.12 14.83
N LYS A 149 -26.03 18.75 14.05
CA LYS A 149 -25.69 19.45 12.80
C LYS A 149 -24.95 20.77 13.07
N SER A 150 -25.29 21.51 14.13
CA SER A 150 -24.65 22.80 14.42
C SER A 150 -23.21 22.67 14.93
N VAL A 151 -22.86 21.52 15.51
CA VAL A 151 -21.53 21.29 16.12
C VAL A 151 -20.50 20.63 15.20
N LEU A 152 -20.83 20.36 13.93
CA LEU A 152 -19.93 19.65 12.99
C LEU A 152 -18.71 20.48 12.53
N GLY A 153 -18.59 21.74 12.94
CA GLY A 153 -17.49 22.62 12.57
C GLY A 153 -17.52 22.98 11.07
N PRO A 154 -16.50 22.64 10.26
CA PRO A 154 -16.42 23.01 8.85
C PRO A 154 -17.37 22.21 7.93
N ILE A 155 -17.97 21.11 8.40
CA ILE A 155 -18.93 20.31 7.62
C ILE A 155 -20.34 20.88 7.85
N LYS A 156 -20.85 21.64 6.87
CA LYS A 156 -22.12 22.37 7.00
C LYS A 156 -23.24 21.82 6.11
N THR A 157 -22.90 21.12 5.03
CA THR A 157 -23.88 20.66 4.05
C THR A 157 -24.10 19.15 4.09
N ALA A 158 -25.27 18.71 3.63
CA ALA A 158 -25.59 17.29 3.50
C ALA A 158 -24.62 16.56 2.56
N GLU A 159 -24.15 17.23 1.50
CA GLU A 159 -23.16 16.69 0.56
C GLU A 159 -21.80 16.49 1.22
N GLN A 160 -21.32 17.48 1.99
CA GLN A 160 -20.08 17.34 2.76
C GLN A 160 -20.17 16.19 3.75
N TRP A 161 -21.31 16.01 4.44
CA TRP A 161 -21.49 14.86 5.34
C TRP A 161 -21.50 13.52 4.59
N LYS A 162 -22.15 13.44 3.43
CA LYS A 162 -22.12 12.23 2.58
C LYS A 162 -20.70 11.91 2.11
N PHE A 163 -19.93 12.92 1.70
CA PHE A 163 -18.54 12.76 1.32
C PHE A 163 -17.66 12.35 2.50
N TYR A 164 -17.85 12.97 3.66
CA TYR A 164 -17.19 12.63 4.92
C TYR A 164 -17.40 11.16 5.29
N LYS A 165 -18.66 10.69 5.24
CA LYS A 165 -18.99 9.28 5.48
C LYS A 165 -18.33 8.34 4.48
N TYR A 166 -18.33 8.71 3.21
CA TYR A 166 -17.63 7.93 2.18
C TYR A 166 -16.13 7.83 2.48
N ALA A 167 -15.49 8.96 2.83
CA ALA A 167 -14.08 9.03 3.18
C ALA A 167 -13.73 8.17 4.41
N HIS A 168 -14.58 8.16 5.46
CA HIS A 168 -14.28 7.48 6.72
C HIS A 168 -14.75 6.02 6.78
N GLN A 169 -15.71 5.60 5.96
CA GLN A 169 -16.29 4.25 6.05
C GLN A 169 -15.97 3.33 4.87
N SER A 170 -15.64 3.90 3.70
CA SER A 170 -15.29 3.10 2.52
C SER A 170 -13.80 2.78 2.52
N SER A 171 -13.44 1.55 2.14
CA SER A 171 -12.01 1.17 2.04
C SER A 171 -11.24 2.06 1.06
N TYR A 172 -11.90 2.54 -0.01
CA TYR A 172 -11.28 3.43 -0.97
C TYR A 172 -11.07 4.83 -0.40
N GLY A 173 -12.10 5.43 0.21
CA GLY A 173 -12.01 6.73 0.86
C GLY A 173 -10.95 6.78 1.95
N ILE A 174 -10.84 5.72 2.77
CA ILE A 174 -9.82 5.65 3.82
C ILE A 174 -8.42 5.60 3.22
N ASN A 175 -8.20 4.76 2.20
CA ASN A 175 -6.88 4.59 1.59
C ASN A 175 -6.47 5.75 0.68
N THR A 176 -7.41 6.59 0.21
CA THR A 176 -7.14 7.68 -0.73
C THR A 176 -7.22 9.06 -0.07
N ILE A 177 -8.11 9.27 0.91
CA ILE A 177 -8.39 10.59 1.49
C ILE A 177 -7.91 10.67 2.94
N VAL A 178 -8.51 9.89 3.85
CA VAL A 178 -8.31 10.07 5.31
C VAL A 178 -6.93 9.61 5.76
N LYS A 179 -6.41 8.52 5.18
CA LYS A 179 -5.11 7.87 5.47
C LYS A 179 -4.96 7.28 6.88
N GLU A 180 -5.65 7.83 7.86
CA GLU A 180 -5.80 7.22 9.17
C GLU A 180 -6.81 6.07 9.09
N SER A 181 -6.47 4.93 9.69
CA SER A 181 -7.33 3.76 9.73
C SER A 181 -7.31 3.11 11.10
N THR A 182 -8.49 2.79 11.61
CA THR A 182 -8.64 1.96 12.79
C THR A 182 -8.68 0.49 12.35
N LYS A 183 -7.75 -0.30 12.91
CA LYS A 183 -7.52 -1.68 12.50
C LYS A 183 -7.82 -2.67 13.64
N VAL A 184 -8.28 -3.85 13.25
CA VAL A 184 -8.32 -5.05 14.10
C VAL A 184 -7.47 -6.10 13.41
N GLY A 185 -6.38 -6.52 14.05
CA GLY A 185 -5.30 -7.23 13.35
C GLY A 185 -4.73 -6.37 12.21
N LYS A 186 -4.67 -6.94 11.00
CA LYS A 186 -4.21 -6.24 9.78
C LYS A 186 -5.35 -5.60 8.98
N VAL A 187 -6.60 -5.71 9.43
CA VAL A 187 -7.77 -5.26 8.65
C VAL A 187 -8.19 -3.85 9.05
N THR A 188 -8.24 -2.96 8.07
CA THR A 188 -8.86 -1.63 8.20
C THR A 188 -10.39 -1.75 8.27
N ILE A 189 -10.97 -1.29 9.37
CA ILE A 189 -12.41 -1.37 9.62
C ILE A 189 -13.09 -0.08 9.17
N PHE A 190 -12.66 1.06 9.70
CA PHE A 190 -13.10 2.42 9.39
C PHE A 190 -12.01 3.42 9.81
N ALA A 191 -12.16 4.70 9.50
CA ALA A 191 -11.27 5.76 10.00
C ALA A 191 -11.81 6.37 11.29
N ARG A 192 -10.89 6.80 12.16
CA ARG A 192 -11.22 7.50 13.39
C ARG A 192 -12.00 8.77 13.05
N SER A 193 -13.14 8.96 13.68
CA SER A 193 -14.11 10.00 13.30
C SER A 193 -14.77 10.58 14.53
N VAL A 194 -15.72 9.85 15.13
CA VAL A 194 -16.37 10.21 16.39
C VAL A 194 -15.76 9.37 17.50
N MET A 195 -15.34 10.04 18.58
CA MET A 195 -14.63 9.43 19.69
C MET A 195 -15.27 9.81 21.02
N GLY A 196 -15.48 8.79 21.85
CA GLY A 196 -15.87 8.96 23.24
C GLY A 196 -14.68 8.82 24.18
N ASP A 197 -14.96 8.88 25.48
CA ASP A 197 -13.98 8.56 26.52
C ASP A 197 -13.62 7.07 26.50
N TYR A 198 -12.33 6.75 26.35
CA TYR A 198 -11.85 5.37 26.32
C TYR A 198 -12.03 4.64 27.65
N ASN A 199 -11.95 5.36 28.77
CA ASN A 199 -12.06 4.73 30.09
C ASN A 199 -13.47 4.16 30.31
N THR A 200 -14.47 4.82 29.76
CA THR A 200 -15.87 4.41 29.80
C THR A 200 -16.23 3.43 28.67
N SER A 201 -15.88 3.76 27.43
CA SER A 201 -16.35 3.00 26.26
C SER A 201 -15.59 1.69 26.04
N LYS A 202 -14.30 1.65 26.41
CA LYS A 202 -13.32 0.58 26.10
C LYS A 202 -13.27 0.19 24.61
N ASN A 203 -13.80 1.01 23.70
CA ASN A 203 -13.77 0.71 22.28
C ASN A 203 -12.36 0.93 21.72
N TYR A 204 -11.95 0.07 20.78
CA TYR A 204 -10.60 0.12 20.22
C TYR A 204 -10.32 1.39 19.38
N TRP A 205 -11.35 2.08 18.87
CA TRP A 205 -11.21 3.36 18.16
C TRP A 205 -11.11 4.58 19.08
N ASP A 206 -11.54 4.45 20.34
CA ASP A 206 -11.42 5.49 21.36
C ASP A 206 -10.04 5.47 22.04
N LYS A 207 -9.22 4.43 21.81
CA LYS A 207 -7.92 4.26 22.46
C LYS A 207 -7.03 5.50 22.29
N GLY A 208 -6.61 6.05 23.43
CA GLY A 208 -5.81 7.27 23.48
C GLY A 208 -6.63 8.56 23.41
N THR A 209 -7.95 8.48 23.60
CA THR A 209 -8.84 9.60 23.91
C THR A 209 -9.32 9.51 25.36
N THR A 210 -9.26 10.62 26.09
CA THR A 210 -9.83 10.77 27.43
C THR A 210 -10.72 12.00 27.45
N ILE A 211 -11.94 11.87 27.96
CA ILE A 211 -12.87 13.00 28.08
C ILE A 211 -13.40 13.02 29.50
N SER A 212 -13.17 14.13 30.20
CA SER A 212 -13.73 14.43 31.51
C SER A 212 -14.60 15.68 31.38
N LEU A 213 -15.85 15.61 31.82
CA LEU A 213 -16.80 16.72 31.83
C LEU A 213 -17.53 16.71 33.16
N ASP A 214 -17.38 17.78 33.93
CA ASP A 214 -18.24 18.03 35.08
C ASP A 214 -19.50 18.76 34.60
N LYS A 215 -20.62 18.02 34.53
CA LYS A 215 -21.91 18.57 34.06
C LYS A 215 -22.47 19.67 34.97
N LYS A 216 -22.06 19.74 36.24
CA LYS A 216 -22.55 20.75 37.20
C LYS A 216 -21.86 22.09 36.97
N THR A 217 -20.54 22.06 36.79
CA THR A 217 -19.74 23.29 36.61
C THR A 217 -19.50 23.65 35.14
N GLY A 218 -19.71 22.71 34.23
CA GLY A 218 -19.39 22.85 32.80
C GLY A 218 -17.90 22.74 32.49
N LYS A 219 -17.03 22.52 33.48
CA LYS A 219 -15.59 22.36 33.28
C LYS A 219 -15.29 21.04 32.59
N PHE A 220 -14.43 21.08 31.58
CA PHE A 220 -14.02 19.89 30.86
C PHE A 220 -12.52 19.83 30.60
N THR A 221 -12.03 18.60 30.47
CA THR A 221 -10.70 18.26 29.99
C THR A 221 -10.85 17.16 28.96
N ALA A 222 -10.45 17.42 27.72
CA ALA A 222 -10.45 16.44 26.64
C ALA A 222 -9.04 16.29 26.08
N SER A 223 -8.57 15.06 25.95
CA SER A 223 -7.27 14.78 25.34
C SER A 223 -7.40 13.67 24.30
N PHE A 224 -6.61 13.77 23.23
CA PHE A 224 -6.53 12.70 22.24
C PHE A 224 -5.15 12.63 21.60
N LYS A 225 -4.74 11.42 21.19
CA LYS A 225 -3.54 11.25 20.36
C LYS A 225 -3.85 11.61 18.92
N SER A 226 -3.10 12.58 18.39
CA SER A 226 -3.14 12.93 16.98
C SER A 226 -2.63 11.79 16.09
N PHE A 227 -2.97 11.81 14.80
CA PHE A 227 -2.49 10.79 13.88
C PHE A 227 -0.95 10.85 13.76
N ARG A 228 -0.29 9.72 14.02
CA ARG A 228 1.19 9.60 14.00
C ARG A 228 1.80 9.96 12.65
N HIS A 229 1.05 9.86 11.56
CA HIS A 229 1.52 10.18 10.21
C HIS A 229 0.80 11.39 9.62
N THR A 230 0.35 12.32 10.46
CA THR A 230 -0.09 13.64 10.02
C THR A 230 1.04 14.32 9.24
N PRO A 231 0.80 14.90 8.04
CA PRO A 231 1.83 15.60 7.29
C PRO A 231 2.52 16.72 8.11
N PRO A 232 3.80 17.02 7.85
CA PRO A 232 4.50 18.13 8.52
C PRO A 232 3.77 19.46 8.32
N ASN A 233 3.73 20.28 9.37
CA ASN A 233 3.17 21.63 9.37
C ASN A 233 1.67 21.66 9.02
N THR A 234 0.94 20.65 9.49
CA THR A 234 -0.52 20.58 9.30
C THR A 234 -1.21 21.39 10.39
N LYS A 235 -2.01 22.37 10.00
CA LYS A 235 -2.78 23.23 10.92
C LYS A 235 -4.19 22.68 11.15
N PHE A 236 -4.66 22.77 12.38
CA PHE A 236 -5.98 22.35 12.81
C PHE A 236 -6.74 23.50 13.44
N ASP A 237 -8.04 23.56 13.16
CA ASP A 237 -9.00 24.39 13.86
C ASP A 237 -9.77 23.55 14.88
N VAL A 238 -9.98 24.11 16.07
CA VAL A 238 -10.74 23.52 17.16
C VAL A 238 -12.04 24.28 17.33
N TYR A 239 -13.15 23.56 17.31
CA TYR A 239 -14.49 24.09 17.55
C TYR A 239 -15.07 23.40 18.79
N VAL A 240 -15.55 24.17 19.75
CA VAL A 240 -16.23 23.67 20.96
C VAL A 240 -17.69 24.10 20.89
N ASN A 241 -18.59 23.13 20.95
CA ASN A 241 -20.05 23.30 20.82
C ASN A 241 -20.45 24.20 19.62
N GLY A 242 -19.73 24.05 18.49
CA GLY A 242 -19.98 24.76 17.23
C GLY A 242 -19.25 26.11 17.07
N ALA A 243 -18.71 26.69 18.15
CA ALA A 243 -17.93 27.92 18.09
C ALA A 243 -16.44 27.62 17.92
N LYS A 244 -15.73 28.40 17.07
CA LYS A 244 -14.28 28.26 16.91
C LYS A 244 -13.58 28.73 18.19
N ALA A 245 -12.85 27.83 18.83
CA ALA A 245 -12.20 28.04 20.12
C ALA A 245 -10.70 28.32 19.99
N GLY A 246 -10.06 27.80 18.95
CA GLY A 246 -8.63 28.02 18.71
C GLY A 246 -8.10 27.27 17.50
N SER A 247 -6.79 27.33 17.32
CA SER A 247 -6.08 26.60 16.27
C SER A 247 -4.73 26.14 16.81
N TYR A 248 -4.24 24.99 16.34
CA TYR A 248 -2.90 24.49 16.67
C TYR A 248 -2.23 23.89 15.45
N ASN A 249 -0.91 23.70 15.51
CA ASN A 249 -0.14 23.13 14.43
C ASN A 249 0.51 21.80 14.82
N ILE A 250 0.58 20.87 13.86
CA ILE A 250 1.29 19.60 13.99
C ILE A 250 2.60 19.67 13.22
N SER A 251 3.70 19.70 13.96
CA SER A 251 5.07 19.72 13.47
C SER A 251 5.61 18.31 13.17
N LYS A 252 6.72 18.28 12.41
CA LYS A 252 7.38 17.04 11.99
C LYS A 252 7.84 16.18 13.16
N ASN A 253 7.71 14.86 13.02
CA ASN A 253 8.22 13.88 13.99
C ASN A 253 9.14 12.84 13.32
N GLY A 254 10.29 13.30 12.83
CA GLY A 254 11.29 12.48 12.12
C GLY A 254 11.32 12.71 10.62
N PHE A 255 11.87 11.73 9.88
CA PHE A 255 11.98 11.79 8.41
C PHE A 255 10.64 11.52 7.75
N TRP A 256 10.20 12.43 6.87
CA TRP A 256 8.92 12.36 6.18
C TRP A 256 9.11 11.87 4.74
N LEU A 257 8.46 10.74 4.40
CA LEU A 257 8.34 10.28 3.02
C LEU A 257 7.11 10.95 2.39
N SER A 258 7.34 11.88 1.47
CA SER A 258 6.29 12.75 0.91
C SER A 258 5.23 11.97 0.13
N LEU A 259 5.64 11.17 -0.85
CA LEU A 259 4.73 10.31 -1.59
C LEU A 259 4.45 9.02 -0.80
N GLY A 260 5.34 8.63 0.11
CA GLY A 260 5.07 7.56 1.08
C GLY A 260 3.90 7.85 2.04
N GLY A 261 3.63 9.13 2.31
CA GLY A 261 2.56 9.60 3.19
C GLY A 261 2.78 9.26 4.66
N ARG A 262 4.03 9.15 5.12
CA ARG A 262 4.33 8.77 6.51
C ARG A 262 5.73 9.13 6.97
N TYR A 263 5.91 9.13 8.30
CA TYR A 263 7.22 9.14 8.95
C TYR A 263 7.81 7.74 8.99
N MET A 264 9.06 7.60 8.53
CA MET A 264 9.81 6.34 8.53
C MET A 264 11.30 6.62 8.33
N ASN A 265 12.15 5.80 8.94
CA ASN A 265 13.58 5.80 8.63
C ASN A 265 13.84 5.03 7.31
N PRO A 266 14.44 5.66 6.28
CA PRO A 266 14.73 5.01 5.00
C PRO A 266 15.60 3.75 5.08
N LEU A 267 16.39 3.59 6.14
CA LEU A 267 17.22 2.39 6.34
C LEU A 267 16.39 1.10 6.39
N TRP A 268 15.16 1.13 6.92
CA TRP A 268 14.28 -0.02 6.90
C TRP A 268 13.92 -0.45 5.47
N ILE A 269 13.77 0.52 4.55
CA ILE A 269 13.50 0.24 3.13
C ILE A 269 14.73 -0.40 2.49
N ILE A 270 15.94 0.12 2.77
CA ILE A 270 17.20 -0.43 2.25
C ILE A 270 17.39 -1.86 2.72
N ILE A 271 17.26 -2.11 4.04
CA ILE A 271 17.41 -3.45 4.62
C ILE A 271 16.40 -4.43 4.00
N GLY A 272 15.14 -4.03 3.90
CA GLY A 272 14.10 -4.82 3.24
C GLY A 272 14.44 -5.12 1.77
N ALA A 273 14.89 -4.11 1.02
CA ALA A 273 15.28 -4.27 -0.38
C ALA A 273 16.52 -5.17 -0.54
N ILE A 274 17.46 -5.17 0.41
CA ILE A 274 18.58 -6.13 0.44
C ILE A 274 18.04 -7.55 0.58
N PHE A 275 17.21 -7.82 1.59
CA PHE A 275 16.64 -9.16 1.81
C PHE A 275 15.83 -9.65 0.60
N VAL A 276 14.91 -8.81 0.11
CA VAL A 276 14.07 -9.16 -1.05
C VAL A 276 14.92 -9.28 -2.31
N GLY A 277 15.91 -8.41 -2.53
CA GLY A 277 16.82 -8.44 -3.66
C GLY A 277 17.74 -9.68 -3.67
N THR A 278 18.23 -10.11 -2.50
CA THR A 278 18.99 -11.35 -2.34
C THR A 278 18.14 -12.56 -2.70
N TYR A 279 16.94 -12.64 -2.12
CA TYR A 279 15.99 -13.68 -2.46
C TYR A 279 15.67 -13.69 -3.97
N PHE A 280 15.34 -12.52 -4.52
CA PHE A 280 14.93 -12.37 -5.92
C PHE A 280 16.04 -12.76 -6.89
N SER A 281 17.29 -12.40 -6.62
CA SER A 281 18.43 -12.78 -7.46
C SER A 281 18.78 -14.27 -7.37
N MET A 282 18.50 -14.93 -6.24
CA MET A 282 18.72 -16.38 -6.09
C MET A 282 17.66 -17.22 -6.81
N ILE A 283 16.39 -16.81 -6.71
CA ILE A 283 15.24 -17.60 -7.17
C ILE A 283 14.74 -17.13 -8.54
N GLY A 284 15.01 -15.88 -8.92
CA GLY A 284 14.62 -15.28 -10.19
C GLY A 284 13.13 -14.97 -10.33
N ALA A 285 12.36 -15.04 -9.23
CA ALA A 285 10.90 -14.90 -9.22
C ALA A 285 10.40 -14.01 -8.06
N ALA A 286 9.22 -13.40 -8.27
CA ALA A 286 8.42 -12.71 -7.24
C ALA A 286 9.01 -11.46 -6.57
N GLY A 287 10.13 -10.90 -7.05
CA GLY A 287 10.79 -9.74 -6.40
C GLY A 287 9.86 -8.54 -6.17
N GLY A 288 9.14 -8.10 -7.21
CA GLY A 288 8.23 -6.95 -7.10
C GLY A 288 7.06 -7.17 -6.14
N MET A 289 6.53 -8.40 -6.05
CA MET A 289 5.45 -8.75 -5.12
C MET A 289 5.92 -8.83 -3.68
N LEU A 290 7.08 -9.43 -3.47
CA LEU A 290 7.70 -9.52 -2.15
C LEU A 290 8.08 -8.12 -1.64
N MET A 291 8.58 -7.25 -2.53
CA MET A 291 8.81 -5.85 -2.18
C MET A 291 7.51 -5.14 -1.84
N ALA A 292 6.45 -5.33 -2.64
CA ALA A 292 5.13 -4.79 -2.31
C ALA A 292 4.59 -5.34 -0.97
N ALA A 293 4.84 -6.60 -0.64
CA ALA A 293 4.46 -7.20 0.63
C ALA A 293 5.24 -6.55 1.79
N PHE A 294 6.56 -6.45 1.66
CA PHE A 294 7.41 -5.76 2.62
C PHE A 294 6.96 -4.31 2.84
N GLN A 295 6.68 -3.59 1.75
CA GLN A 295 6.22 -2.21 1.83
C GLN A 295 4.85 -2.05 2.46
N VAL A 296 3.96 -3.03 2.35
CA VAL A 296 2.64 -2.98 3.01
C VAL A 296 2.74 -3.38 4.49
N ILE A 297 3.56 -4.38 4.81
CA ILE A 297 3.65 -4.96 6.16
C ILE A 297 4.54 -4.10 7.07
N VAL A 298 5.73 -3.75 6.59
CA VAL A 298 6.77 -3.07 7.39
C VAL A 298 6.71 -1.57 7.14
N VAL A 299 6.77 -1.15 5.87
CA VAL A 299 6.77 0.29 5.55
C VAL A 299 5.37 0.89 5.72
N GLN A 300 4.31 0.11 5.48
CA GLN A 300 2.89 0.51 5.43
C GLN A 300 2.65 1.87 4.76
N THR A 301 3.15 2.01 3.54
CA THR A 301 2.98 3.20 2.68
C THR A 301 1.50 3.56 2.52
N ALA A 302 1.15 4.84 2.66
CA ALA A 302 -0.23 5.33 2.61
C ALA A 302 -0.55 6.17 1.36
N GLY A 303 0.47 6.77 0.72
CA GLY A 303 0.26 7.72 -0.37
C GLY A 303 -0.18 9.11 0.13
N PRO A 304 0.03 10.18 -0.66
CA PRO A 304 -0.47 11.50 -0.32
C PRO A 304 -2.01 11.54 -0.39
N VAL A 305 -2.61 12.56 0.21
CA VAL A 305 -4.06 12.80 0.14
C VAL A 305 -4.47 12.92 -1.33
N GLY A 306 -5.52 12.21 -1.71
CA GLY A 306 -6.03 12.16 -3.08
C GLY A 306 -5.43 11.03 -3.93
N ILE A 307 -4.36 10.34 -3.52
CA ILE A 307 -3.72 9.27 -4.29
C ILE A 307 -3.75 7.95 -3.51
N ASN A 308 -4.10 6.84 -4.16
CA ASN A 308 -4.08 5.54 -3.50
C ASN A 308 -2.64 5.04 -3.29
N ALA A 309 -2.33 4.51 -2.11
CA ALA A 309 -1.02 3.92 -1.78
C ALA A 309 -0.52 2.94 -2.85
N ALA A 310 -1.41 2.11 -3.42
CA ALA A 310 -1.03 1.13 -4.42
C ALA A 310 -0.42 1.76 -5.68
N ASN A 311 -0.86 2.96 -6.06
CA ASN A 311 -0.38 3.65 -7.25
C ASN A 311 0.97 4.34 -7.03
N VAL A 312 1.32 4.68 -5.78
CA VAL A 312 2.67 5.14 -5.42
C VAL A 312 3.65 3.97 -5.26
N LEU A 313 3.17 2.86 -4.72
CA LEU A 313 4.00 1.68 -4.44
C LEU A 313 4.49 0.97 -5.70
N ARG A 314 3.62 0.81 -6.69
CA ARG A 314 3.93 0.00 -7.88
C ARG A 314 5.12 0.54 -8.69
N PRO A 315 5.20 1.85 -9.02
CA PRO A 315 6.36 2.40 -9.74
C PRO A 315 7.67 2.20 -8.96
N SER A 316 7.69 2.52 -7.66
CA SER A 316 8.90 2.39 -6.85
C SER A 316 9.35 0.93 -6.67
N ASN A 317 8.42 -0.03 -6.63
CA ASN A 317 8.75 -1.46 -6.57
C ASN A 317 9.45 -1.98 -7.83
N MET A 318 9.22 -1.35 -8.99
CA MET A 318 9.92 -1.73 -10.24
C MET A 318 11.42 -1.48 -10.16
N ALA A 319 11.86 -0.56 -9.29
CA ALA A 319 13.28 -0.33 -9.06
C ALA A 319 13.98 -1.58 -8.51
N LEU A 320 13.33 -2.35 -7.63
CA LEU A 320 13.93 -3.59 -7.11
C LEU A 320 14.15 -4.58 -8.26
N THR A 321 13.11 -4.83 -9.05
CA THR A 321 13.13 -5.82 -10.13
C THR A 321 13.98 -5.38 -11.32
N LEU A 322 14.39 -4.11 -11.38
CA LEU A 322 15.33 -3.59 -12.36
C LEU A 322 16.79 -3.66 -11.86
N PHE A 323 17.06 -3.17 -10.64
CA PHE A 323 18.43 -3.00 -10.14
C PHE A 323 19.00 -4.23 -9.41
N SER A 324 18.16 -5.10 -8.85
CA SER A 324 18.63 -6.37 -8.30
C SER A 324 19.24 -7.30 -9.37
N PRO A 325 18.62 -7.48 -10.55
CA PRO A 325 19.28 -8.16 -11.67
C PRO A 325 20.62 -7.55 -12.04
N LEU A 326 20.72 -6.21 -12.11
CA LEU A 326 21.97 -5.52 -12.43
C LEU A 326 23.06 -5.80 -11.41
N GLY A 327 22.73 -5.84 -10.11
CA GLY A 327 23.67 -6.23 -9.05
C GLY A 327 24.18 -7.68 -9.20
N SER A 328 23.34 -8.57 -9.71
CA SER A 328 23.72 -9.97 -9.99
C SER A 328 24.37 -10.20 -11.35
N PHE A 329 24.25 -9.23 -12.27
CA PHE A 329 24.60 -9.37 -13.67
C PHE A 329 26.07 -9.70 -13.88
N TYR A 330 26.97 -8.94 -13.25
CA TYR A 330 28.41 -9.15 -13.38
C TYR A 330 28.80 -10.59 -13.00
N ARG A 331 28.21 -11.12 -11.93
CA ARG A 331 28.53 -12.48 -11.48
C ARG A 331 27.99 -13.54 -12.42
N TYR A 332 26.70 -13.49 -12.75
CA TYR A 332 26.08 -14.51 -13.59
C TYR A 332 26.54 -14.45 -15.05
N ALA A 333 26.66 -13.25 -15.63
CA ALA A 333 26.99 -13.07 -17.04
C ALA A 333 28.49 -13.09 -17.31
N VAL A 334 29.29 -12.38 -16.51
CA VAL A 334 30.72 -12.17 -16.79
C VAL A 334 31.60 -13.18 -16.05
N LYS A 335 31.46 -13.27 -14.72
CA LYS A 335 32.34 -14.12 -13.88
C LYS A 335 32.05 -15.62 -14.07
N GLU A 336 30.78 -16.01 -14.04
CA GLU A 336 30.36 -17.41 -14.06
C GLU A 336 29.82 -17.85 -15.44
N ARG A 337 29.61 -16.92 -16.37
CA ARG A 337 29.15 -17.18 -17.76
C ARG A 337 27.97 -18.17 -17.83
N ARG A 338 26.95 -17.95 -16.99
CA ARG A 338 25.75 -18.81 -16.84
C ARG A 338 24.52 -18.31 -17.59
N VAL A 339 24.71 -17.34 -18.48
CA VAL A 339 23.62 -16.72 -19.23
C VAL A 339 23.55 -17.30 -20.64
N ALA A 340 22.42 -17.94 -20.96
CA ALA A 340 22.10 -18.31 -22.34
C ALA A 340 21.56 -17.08 -23.09
N TRP A 341 22.46 -16.30 -23.69
CA TRP A 341 22.13 -15.00 -24.30
C TRP A 341 21.02 -15.04 -25.35
N PRO A 342 21.00 -15.98 -26.33
CA PRO A 342 19.95 -16.00 -27.35
C PRO A 342 18.55 -16.15 -26.75
N VAL A 343 18.43 -17.01 -25.72
CA VAL A 343 17.18 -17.23 -24.99
C VAL A 343 16.81 -16.01 -24.17
N GLY A 344 17.77 -15.47 -23.40
CA GLY A 344 17.54 -14.30 -22.55
C GLY A 344 17.09 -13.07 -23.34
N ILE A 345 17.71 -12.81 -24.48
CA ILE A 345 17.37 -11.69 -25.37
C ILE A 345 16.02 -11.93 -26.02
N SER A 346 15.79 -13.10 -26.62
CA SER A 346 14.51 -13.40 -27.27
C SER A 346 13.35 -13.31 -26.28
N PHE A 347 13.53 -13.86 -25.08
CA PHE A 347 12.52 -13.80 -24.03
C PHE A 347 12.28 -12.37 -23.54
N GLY A 348 13.34 -11.59 -23.33
CA GLY A 348 13.27 -10.19 -22.91
C GLY A 348 12.57 -9.30 -23.94
N VAL A 349 12.89 -9.45 -25.23
CA VAL A 349 12.24 -8.72 -26.33
C VAL A 349 10.75 -9.07 -26.40
N GLY A 350 10.40 -10.35 -26.32
CA GLY A 350 9.01 -10.78 -26.26
C GLY A 350 8.24 -10.11 -25.13
N ILE A 351 8.80 -10.13 -23.91
CA ILE A 351 8.22 -9.47 -22.73
C ILE A 351 8.09 -7.96 -22.92
N PHE A 352 9.09 -7.31 -23.50
CA PHE A 352 9.06 -5.87 -23.75
C PHE A 352 7.91 -5.50 -24.71
N ILE A 353 7.78 -6.22 -25.83
CA ILE A 353 6.71 -6.03 -26.80
C ILE A 353 5.34 -6.31 -26.17
N GLY A 354 5.19 -7.45 -25.48
CA GLY A 354 3.94 -7.85 -24.85
C GLY A 354 3.50 -6.87 -23.75
N SER A 355 4.46 -6.39 -22.95
CA SER A 355 4.17 -5.43 -21.89
C SER A 355 3.83 -4.05 -22.44
N ILE A 356 4.66 -3.43 -23.30
CA ILE A 356 4.43 -2.04 -23.71
C ILE A 356 3.30 -1.94 -24.73
N TRP A 357 3.31 -2.78 -25.76
CA TRP A 357 2.48 -2.58 -26.94
C TRP A 357 1.11 -3.24 -26.81
N LEU A 358 1.09 -4.55 -26.49
CA LEU A 358 -0.15 -5.33 -26.42
C LEU A 358 -0.88 -5.22 -25.08
N GLY A 359 -0.15 -5.00 -23.98
CA GLY A 359 -0.75 -4.88 -22.65
C GLY A 359 -1.70 -3.69 -22.48
N LYS A 360 -1.52 -2.60 -23.25
CA LYS A 360 -2.45 -1.45 -23.26
C LYS A 360 -3.85 -1.87 -23.70
N TYR A 361 -3.93 -2.67 -24.77
CA TYR A 361 -5.19 -3.14 -25.33
C TYR A 361 -5.82 -4.24 -24.47
N ALA A 362 -5.01 -5.19 -23.99
CA ALA A 362 -5.51 -6.29 -23.14
C ALA A 362 -6.21 -5.80 -21.86
N THR A 363 -5.71 -4.72 -21.25
CA THR A 363 -6.30 -4.15 -20.02
C THR A 363 -7.66 -3.50 -20.26
N GLN A 364 -7.99 -3.10 -21.49
CA GLN A 364 -9.29 -2.49 -21.84
C GLN A 364 -10.40 -3.53 -21.99
N TYR A 365 -10.06 -4.75 -22.44
CA TYR A 365 -11.03 -5.80 -22.75
C TYR A 365 -11.15 -6.87 -21.64
N LEU A 366 -10.24 -6.93 -20.68
CA LEU A 366 -10.25 -7.94 -19.61
C LEU A 366 -10.81 -7.40 -18.28
N PRO A 367 -11.91 -7.98 -17.74
CA PRO A 367 -12.43 -7.61 -16.42
C PRO A 367 -11.43 -7.94 -15.30
N MET A 368 -10.87 -6.92 -14.66
CA MET A 368 -9.80 -7.02 -13.65
C MET A 368 -10.10 -7.87 -12.40
N LYS A 369 -11.38 -8.20 -12.15
CA LYS A 369 -11.79 -9.01 -10.97
C LYS A 369 -11.62 -10.51 -11.24
N SER A 370 -12.16 -11.01 -12.34
CA SER A 370 -12.06 -12.43 -12.72
C SER A 370 -10.62 -12.84 -13.04
N TYR A 371 -9.85 -11.91 -13.59
CA TYR A 371 -8.47 -12.16 -14.02
C TYR A 371 -7.51 -12.51 -12.86
N LYS A 372 -7.69 -11.91 -11.67
CA LYS A 372 -6.87 -12.21 -10.49
C LYS A 372 -7.01 -13.64 -10.00
N GLU A 373 -8.22 -14.19 -10.09
CA GLU A 373 -8.53 -15.54 -9.62
C GLU A 373 -7.89 -16.58 -10.56
N TRP A 374 -7.96 -16.37 -11.87
CA TRP A 374 -7.29 -17.22 -12.86
C TRP A 374 -5.77 -17.21 -12.74
N LEU A 375 -5.14 -16.05 -12.50
CA LEU A 375 -3.70 -16.00 -12.28
C LEU A 375 -3.31 -16.78 -11.01
N ALA A 376 -4.09 -16.66 -9.95
CA ALA A 376 -3.81 -17.39 -8.72
C ALA A 376 -3.85 -18.91 -8.95
N VAL A 377 -4.82 -19.41 -9.73
CA VAL A 377 -4.88 -20.81 -10.16
C VAL A 377 -3.63 -21.19 -10.96
N LEU A 378 -3.25 -20.39 -11.97
CA LEU A 378 -2.03 -20.63 -12.77
C LEU A 378 -0.78 -20.75 -11.89
N VAL A 379 -0.62 -19.85 -10.92
CA VAL A 379 0.53 -19.83 -10.01
C VAL A 379 0.58 -21.08 -9.13
N VAL A 380 -0.56 -21.57 -8.63
CA VAL A 380 -0.62 -22.84 -7.89
C VAL A 380 -0.29 -24.02 -8.77
N LEU A 381 -0.85 -24.07 -9.98
CA LEU A 381 -0.54 -25.14 -10.92
C LEU A 381 0.95 -25.18 -11.23
N MET A 382 1.59 -24.02 -11.41
CA MET A 382 3.04 -23.92 -11.55
C MET A 382 3.79 -24.38 -10.30
N GLY A 383 3.35 -23.99 -9.09
CA GLY A 383 3.94 -24.44 -7.84
C GLY A 383 3.88 -25.95 -7.65
N ILE A 384 2.71 -26.56 -7.88
CA ILE A 384 2.50 -28.02 -7.86
C ILE A 384 3.39 -28.67 -8.92
N ARG A 385 3.43 -28.12 -10.13
CA ARG A 385 4.26 -28.66 -11.22
C ARG A 385 5.75 -28.61 -10.88
N THR A 386 6.24 -27.52 -10.31
CA THR A 386 7.64 -27.39 -9.84
C THR A 386 7.98 -28.45 -8.79
N LEU A 387 7.06 -28.76 -7.87
CA LEU A 387 7.24 -29.86 -6.91
C LEU A 387 7.20 -31.24 -7.58
N TYR A 388 6.29 -31.44 -8.54
CA TYR A 388 6.19 -32.69 -9.29
C TYR A 388 7.48 -33.02 -10.06
N GLU A 389 8.21 -32.00 -10.53
CA GLU A 389 9.52 -32.19 -11.16
C GLU A 389 10.61 -32.73 -10.25
N LEU A 390 10.45 -32.57 -8.94
CA LEU A 390 11.35 -33.14 -7.94
C LEU A 390 11.05 -34.62 -7.66
N SER A 391 9.95 -35.16 -8.20
CA SER A 391 9.62 -36.57 -8.02
C SER A 391 10.65 -37.49 -8.69
N PRO A 392 10.96 -38.66 -8.11
CA PRO A 392 11.95 -39.59 -8.67
C PRO A 392 11.64 -39.97 -10.12
N LYS A 393 10.36 -40.23 -10.42
CA LYS A 393 9.87 -40.60 -11.77
C LYS A 393 10.20 -39.56 -12.83
N VAL A 394 10.05 -38.27 -12.52
CA VAL A 394 10.32 -37.19 -13.47
C VAL A 394 11.83 -36.92 -13.57
N MET A 395 12.54 -37.00 -12.45
CA MET A 395 13.98 -36.79 -12.41
C MET A 395 14.76 -37.88 -13.16
N GLU A 396 14.25 -39.11 -13.20
CA GLU A 396 14.79 -40.19 -14.05
C GLU A 396 14.61 -39.91 -15.54
N LYS A 397 13.50 -39.28 -15.93
CA LYS A 397 13.29 -38.85 -17.32
C LYS A 397 14.20 -37.69 -17.72
N ARG A 398 14.59 -36.84 -16.75
CA ARG A 398 15.50 -35.69 -16.98
C ARG A 398 16.96 -36.06 -16.70
N LYS A 399 17.50 -36.98 -17.51
CA LYS A 399 18.88 -37.52 -17.37
C LYS A 399 19.95 -36.42 -17.23
N ASN A 400 19.88 -35.38 -18.05
CA ASN A 400 20.87 -34.29 -18.08
C ASN A 400 20.85 -33.47 -16.78
N ILE A 401 19.67 -33.17 -16.23
CA ILE A 401 19.55 -32.49 -14.93
C ILE A 401 20.04 -33.41 -13.80
N LYS A 402 19.65 -34.69 -13.80
CA LYS A 402 20.07 -35.66 -12.79
C LYS A 402 21.60 -35.81 -12.75
N ALA A 403 22.23 -35.92 -13.92
CA ALA A 403 23.68 -35.98 -14.07
C ALA A 403 24.36 -34.70 -13.59
N MET A 404 23.85 -33.53 -13.98
CA MET A 404 24.36 -32.24 -13.50
C MET A 404 24.28 -32.12 -11.98
N VAL A 405 23.14 -32.46 -11.37
CA VAL A 405 22.96 -32.41 -9.91
C VAL A 405 23.95 -33.33 -9.20
N LYS A 406 24.22 -34.52 -9.74
CA LYS A 406 25.24 -35.43 -9.19
C LYS A 406 26.63 -34.80 -9.23
N LYS A 407 27.03 -34.21 -10.36
CA LYS A 407 28.33 -33.53 -10.51
C LYS A 407 28.46 -32.32 -9.58
N PHE A 408 27.41 -31.51 -9.48
CA PHE A 408 27.35 -30.37 -8.56
C PHE A 408 27.50 -30.80 -7.10
N ASN A 409 26.74 -31.80 -6.65
CA ASN A 409 26.81 -32.29 -5.27
C ASN A 409 28.19 -32.88 -4.94
N ALA A 410 28.83 -33.56 -5.89
CA ALA A 410 30.20 -34.06 -5.72
C ALA A 410 31.21 -32.89 -5.59
N ALA A 411 31.08 -31.84 -6.40
CA ALA A 411 31.91 -30.65 -6.28
C ALA A 411 31.70 -29.90 -4.96
N VAL A 412 30.45 -29.85 -4.45
CA VAL A 412 30.14 -29.30 -3.12
C VAL A 412 30.81 -30.10 -2.00
N ALA A 413 30.75 -31.43 -2.07
CA ALA A 413 31.39 -32.30 -1.09
C ALA A 413 32.91 -32.11 -1.07
N LYS A 414 33.55 -32.06 -2.25
CA LYS A 414 34.99 -31.82 -2.41
C LYS A 414 35.40 -30.45 -1.87
N ALA A 415 34.65 -29.40 -2.21
CA ALA A 415 34.93 -28.05 -1.71
C ALA A 415 34.81 -27.97 -0.18
N LYS A 416 33.84 -28.69 0.41
CA LYS A 416 33.67 -28.76 1.87
C LYS A 416 34.84 -29.47 2.55
N SER A 417 35.39 -30.54 1.97
CA SER A 417 36.57 -31.22 2.52
C SER A 417 37.85 -30.40 2.39
N GLU A 418 37.98 -29.60 1.34
CA GLU A 418 39.18 -28.80 1.06
C GLU A 418 39.13 -27.38 1.67
N GLY A 419 38.01 -27.00 2.30
CA GLY A 419 37.80 -25.63 2.79
C GLY A 419 37.72 -24.58 1.68
N THR A 420 37.56 -25.01 0.42
CA THR A 420 37.48 -24.13 -0.76
C THR A 420 36.04 -23.80 -1.11
N SER A 421 35.85 -22.84 -2.01
CA SER A 421 34.50 -22.45 -2.48
C SER A 421 34.17 -23.14 -3.80
N VAL A 422 32.98 -23.70 -3.93
CA VAL A 422 32.52 -24.34 -5.18
C VAL A 422 32.56 -23.33 -6.33
N GLU A 423 33.19 -23.72 -7.43
CA GLU A 423 33.10 -23.02 -8.71
C GLU A 423 31.89 -23.53 -9.50
N MET A 424 31.10 -22.59 -10.05
CA MET A 424 29.94 -22.95 -10.85
C MET A 424 30.37 -23.30 -12.28
N GLY A 425 29.68 -24.28 -12.88
CA GLY A 425 29.81 -24.57 -14.31
C GLY A 425 29.47 -23.35 -15.18
N ARG A 426 30.02 -23.34 -16.40
CA ARG A 426 29.83 -22.29 -17.41
C ARG A 426 28.97 -22.81 -18.55
N ILE A 427 28.32 -21.91 -19.28
CA ILE A 427 27.61 -22.25 -20.51
C ILE A 427 28.60 -22.28 -21.68
N GLU A 428 28.64 -23.40 -22.36
CA GLU A 428 29.44 -23.60 -23.58
C GLU A 428 28.47 -23.81 -24.76
N PRO A 429 28.30 -22.80 -25.64
CA PRO A 429 27.41 -22.94 -26.78
C PRO A 429 27.92 -24.00 -27.76
N VAL A 430 27.05 -24.92 -28.17
CA VAL A 430 27.33 -25.95 -29.18
C VAL A 430 26.75 -25.54 -30.52
N LYS A 431 25.49 -25.05 -30.50
CA LYS A 431 24.78 -24.58 -31.70
C LYS A 431 23.96 -23.35 -31.36
N SER A 432 24.11 -22.30 -32.17
CA SER A 432 23.41 -21.03 -32.00
C SER A 432 22.43 -20.78 -33.15
N GLY A 433 21.18 -21.23 -32.98
CA GLY A 433 20.08 -20.92 -33.89
C GLY A 433 18.93 -20.17 -33.21
N LEU A 434 18.06 -19.53 -34.00
CA LEU A 434 16.88 -18.81 -33.49
C LEU A 434 15.78 -19.74 -32.97
N THR A 435 15.71 -20.97 -33.48
CA THR A 435 14.72 -21.99 -33.10
C THR A 435 15.32 -23.22 -32.42
N ASP A 436 16.64 -23.43 -32.56
CA ASP A 436 17.39 -24.54 -31.97
C ASP A 436 18.70 -23.99 -31.37
N TYR A 437 18.68 -23.76 -30.05
CA TYR A 437 19.85 -23.39 -29.27
C TYR A 437 20.29 -24.56 -28.40
N ARG A 438 21.55 -24.98 -28.55
CA ARG A 438 22.14 -26.09 -27.79
C ARG A 438 23.39 -25.63 -27.08
N PHE A 439 23.50 -25.97 -25.81
CA PHE A 439 24.64 -25.60 -24.99
C PHE A 439 24.96 -26.66 -23.95
N LYS A 440 26.22 -26.74 -23.53
CA LYS A 440 26.64 -27.59 -22.41
C LYS A 440 26.68 -26.78 -21.11
N PHE A 441 26.26 -27.41 -20.02
CA PHE A 441 26.40 -26.90 -18.66
C PHE A 441 26.72 -28.07 -17.74
N TRP A 442 27.84 -27.98 -16.99
CA TRP A 442 28.41 -29.13 -16.25
C TRP A 442 28.67 -30.37 -17.15
N GLY A 443 29.03 -30.13 -18.41
CA GLY A 443 29.27 -31.18 -19.40
C GLY A 443 28.01 -31.89 -19.92
N GLU A 444 26.82 -31.49 -19.48
CA GLU A 444 25.54 -32.01 -19.97
C GLU A 444 24.94 -31.07 -21.02
N GLU A 445 24.43 -31.60 -22.13
CA GLU A 445 23.84 -30.80 -23.21
C GLU A 445 22.38 -30.44 -22.90
N PHE A 446 22.01 -29.20 -23.14
CA PHE A 446 20.65 -28.68 -22.99
C PHE A 446 20.20 -28.05 -24.31
N THR A 447 18.94 -28.32 -24.68
CA THR A 447 18.33 -27.79 -25.89
C THR A 447 17.14 -26.90 -25.53
N ILE A 448 17.02 -25.77 -26.22
CA ILE A 448 15.96 -24.81 -25.99
C ILE A 448 15.67 -24.05 -27.28
N ASN A 449 14.41 -23.66 -27.48
CA ASN A 449 13.98 -22.86 -28.63
C ASN A 449 13.85 -21.39 -28.22
N PRO A 450 14.80 -20.50 -28.60
CA PRO A 450 14.73 -19.09 -28.24
C PRO A 450 13.44 -18.42 -28.71
N LEU A 451 13.01 -18.64 -29.96
CA LEU A 451 11.82 -18.03 -30.54
C LEU A 451 10.53 -18.40 -29.79
N LEU A 452 10.37 -19.68 -29.41
CA LEU A 452 9.23 -20.12 -28.60
C LEU A 452 9.19 -19.37 -27.26
N PHE A 453 10.35 -19.17 -26.65
CA PHE A 453 10.45 -18.39 -25.43
C PHE A 453 10.18 -16.90 -25.68
N GLY A 454 10.58 -16.32 -26.81
CA GLY A 454 10.13 -14.99 -27.22
C GLY A 454 8.60 -14.86 -27.28
N LEU A 455 7.91 -15.81 -27.91
CA LEU A 455 6.44 -15.83 -27.96
C LEU A 455 5.81 -16.01 -26.56
N LEU A 456 6.36 -16.90 -25.75
CA LEU A 456 5.92 -17.07 -24.36
C LEU A 456 6.16 -15.79 -23.55
N GLY A 457 7.27 -15.10 -23.80
CA GLY A 457 7.62 -13.82 -23.22
C GLY A 457 6.59 -12.75 -23.54
N LEU A 458 6.09 -12.72 -24.78
CA LEU A 458 5.01 -11.83 -25.19
C LEU A 458 3.74 -12.06 -24.36
N VAL A 459 3.31 -13.31 -24.20
CA VAL A 459 2.13 -13.64 -23.37
C VAL A 459 2.35 -13.25 -21.91
N ILE A 460 3.51 -13.60 -21.33
CA ILE A 460 3.86 -13.23 -19.95
C ILE A 460 3.98 -11.71 -19.80
N GLY A 461 4.44 -10.98 -20.81
CA GLY A 461 4.53 -9.52 -20.81
C GLY A 461 3.16 -8.85 -20.74
N ILE A 462 2.19 -9.34 -21.51
CA ILE A 462 0.79 -8.88 -21.45
C ILE A 462 0.21 -9.12 -20.05
N VAL A 463 0.43 -10.33 -19.53
CA VAL A 463 -0.03 -10.73 -18.19
C VAL A 463 0.59 -9.83 -17.13
N SER A 464 1.92 -9.63 -17.20
CA SER A 464 2.73 -8.81 -16.31
C SER A 464 2.22 -7.37 -16.20
N ARG A 465 2.00 -6.70 -17.32
CA ARG A 465 1.51 -5.30 -17.31
C ARG A 465 0.14 -5.18 -16.67
N SER A 466 -0.76 -6.11 -16.98
CA SER A 466 -2.12 -6.12 -16.45
C SER A 466 -2.13 -6.20 -14.92
N PHE A 467 -1.18 -6.92 -14.32
CA PHE A 467 -1.05 -7.01 -12.87
C PHE A 467 -0.19 -5.92 -12.23
N GLY A 468 0.70 -5.29 -13.00
CA GLY A 468 1.61 -4.26 -12.50
C GLY A 468 2.65 -4.80 -11.52
N ILE A 469 2.94 -6.09 -11.60
CA ILE A 469 3.71 -6.87 -10.62
C ILE A 469 5.16 -7.11 -11.05
N GLY A 470 5.49 -6.90 -12.34
CA GLY A 470 6.76 -7.32 -12.92
C GLY A 470 6.76 -8.85 -13.09
N GLY A 471 6.58 -9.31 -14.33
CA GLY A 471 6.23 -10.68 -14.73
C GLY A 471 7.25 -11.77 -14.41
N GLY A 472 8.32 -11.42 -13.68
CA GLY A 472 9.41 -12.31 -13.29
C GLY A 472 8.97 -13.62 -12.62
N PHE A 473 7.85 -13.60 -11.89
CA PHE A 473 7.40 -14.76 -11.13
C PHE A 473 6.98 -15.96 -11.98
N LEU A 474 6.55 -15.74 -13.23
CA LEU A 474 6.20 -16.83 -14.16
C LEU A 474 7.39 -17.28 -15.01
N LEU A 475 8.46 -16.48 -15.07
CA LEU A 475 9.60 -16.71 -15.97
C LEU A 475 10.40 -17.96 -15.58
N VAL A 476 10.74 -18.11 -14.30
CA VAL A 476 11.55 -19.25 -13.82
C VAL A 476 10.78 -20.57 -13.88
N PRO A 477 9.50 -20.64 -13.45
CA PRO A 477 8.69 -21.83 -13.67
C PRO A 477 8.57 -22.17 -15.15
N ALA A 478 8.34 -21.20 -16.03
CA ALA A 478 8.29 -21.45 -17.48
C ALA A 478 9.59 -22.07 -18.02
N MET A 479 10.76 -21.53 -17.63
CA MET A 479 12.06 -22.05 -18.08
C MET A 479 12.37 -23.46 -17.55
N THR A 480 12.03 -23.73 -16.29
CA THR A 480 12.30 -25.02 -15.65
C THR A 480 11.31 -26.11 -16.09
N THR A 481 10.08 -25.72 -16.43
CA THR A 481 9.01 -26.64 -16.84
C THR A 481 8.93 -26.89 -18.34
N LEU A 482 8.96 -25.83 -19.15
CA LEU A 482 8.87 -25.92 -20.61
C LEU A 482 10.24 -26.06 -21.26
N GLY A 483 11.23 -25.32 -20.75
CA GLY A 483 12.60 -25.35 -21.26
C GLY A 483 13.45 -26.48 -20.68
N ALA A 484 12.93 -27.22 -19.70
CA ALA A 484 13.65 -28.27 -18.97
C ALA A 484 15.06 -27.84 -18.50
N LEU A 485 15.22 -26.54 -18.18
CA LEU A 485 16.49 -25.99 -17.74
C LEU A 485 16.69 -26.15 -16.23
N PRO A 486 17.94 -26.33 -15.77
CA PRO A 486 18.24 -26.27 -14.35
C PRO A 486 18.10 -24.84 -13.81
N MET A 487 17.75 -24.70 -12.53
CA MET A 487 17.56 -23.42 -11.85
C MET A 487 18.80 -22.52 -11.98
N TYR A 488 20.00 -23.10 -11.90
CA TYR A 488 21.26 -22.37 -12.03
C TYR A 488 21.45 -21.63 -13.37
N VAL A 489 20.72 -22.03 -14.41
CA VAL A 489 20.70 -21.41 -15.74
C VAL A 489 19.41 -20.63 -15.97
N ALA A 490 18.26 -21.16 -15.52
CA ALA A 490 16.95 -20.53 -15.68
C ALA A 490 16.86 -19.17 -14.96
N VAL A 491 17.47 -19.03 -13.78
CA VAL A 491 17.42 -17.79 -12.98
C VAL A 491 18.15 -16.63 -13.67
N PRO A 492 19.43 -16.75 -14.10
CA PRO A 492 20.09 -15.69 -14.86
C PRO A 492 19.30 -15.23 -16.11
N ILE A 493 18.71 -16.18 -16.85
CA ILE A 493 17.89 -15.89 -18.04
C ILE A 493 16.61 -15.12 -17.65
N SER A 494 15.93 -15.52 -16.56
CA SER A 494 14.71 -14.87 -16.12
C SER A 494 14.95 -13.44 -15.62
N LEU A 495 16.11 -13.16 -15.03
CA LEU A 495 16.47 -11.83 -14.54
C LEU A 495 16.59 -10.84 -15.70
N ILE A 496 17.12 -11.26 -16.86
CA ILE A 496 17.14 -10.45 -18.09
C ILE A 496 15.71 -10.11 -18.52
N GLY A 497 14.84 -11.13 -18.64
CA GLY A 497 13.44 -10.92 -19.00
C GLY A 497 12.70 -10.01 -18.00
N THR A 498 13.05 -10.09 -16.72
CA THR A 498 12.47 -9.24 -15.69
C THR A 498 12.95 -7.79 -15.78
N CYS A 499 14.20 -7.52 -16.17
CA CYS A 499 14.66 -6.16 -16.47
C CYS A 499 13.81 -5.51 -17.56
N PHE A 500 13.63 -6.20 -18.69
CA PHE A 500 12.79 -5.71 -19.80
C PHE A 500 11.34 -5.49 -19.37
N SER A 501 10.76 -6.42 -18.60
CA SER A 501 9.42 -6.24 -18.02
C SER A 501 9.33 -5.01 -17.11
N SER A 502 10.36 -4.77 -16.30
CA SER A 502 10.37 -3.70 -15.30
C SER A 502 10.48 -2.35 -15.98
N ILE A 503 11.30 -2.23 -17.02
CA ILE A 503 11.41 -1.01 -17.84
C ILE A 503 10.05 -0.70 -18.49
N GLY A 504 9.44 -1.68 -19.17
CA GLY A 504 8.14 -1.47 -19.82
C GLY A 504 7.00 -1.13 -18.86
N SER A 505 7.02 -1.71 -17.65
CA SER A 505 6.05 -1.40 -16.60
C SER A 505 6.28 -0.01 -16.01
N PHE A 506 7.54 0.36 -15.74
CA PHE A 506 7.92 1.66 -15.20
C PHE A 506 7.54 2.80 -16.14
N LEU A 507 7.88 2.70 -17.44
CA LEU A 507 7.44 3.65 -18.47
C LEU A 507 5.92 3.74 -18.53
N GLY A 508 5.21 2.61 -18.40
CA GLY A 508 3.76 2.59 -18.34
C GLY A 508 3.17 3.37 -17.16
N TYR A 509 3.83 3.39 -16.01
CA TYR A 509 3.39 4.19 -14.86
C TYR A 509 3.66 5.68 -15.06
N LEU A 510 4.84 6.03 -15.60
CA LEU A 510 5.18 7.41 -15.92
C LEU A 510 4.21 8.03 -16.93
N MET A 511 3.86 7.29 -17.99
CA MET A 511 2.85 7.72 -18.98
C MET A 511 1.45 7.94 -18.37
N ASN A 512 1.14 7.28 -17.25
CA ASN A 512 -0.12 7.43 -16.53
C ASN A 512 -0.06 8.53 -15.43
N GLY A 513 1.05 9.27 -15.33
CA GLY A 513 1.25 10.33 -14.34
C GLY A 513 1.65 9.84 -12.94
N TYR A 514 1.94 8.55 -12.76
CA TYR A 514 2.39 8.03 -11.46
C TYR A 514 3.91 8.08 -11.35
N LEU A 515 4.41 9.14 -10.72
CA LEU A 515 5.82 9.27 -10.40
C LEU A 515 6.18 8.43 -9.16
N PRO A 516 7.35 7.77 -9.16
CA PRO A 516 7.85 7.09 -7.98
C PRO A 516 8.24 8.10 -6.88
N ASP A 517 8.09 7.72 -5.62
CA ASP A 517 8.73 8.43 -4.52
C ASP A 517 10.26 8.29 -4.67
N MET A 518 10.97 9.41 -4.82
CA MET A 518 12.41 9.42 -5.07
C MET A 518 13.20 8.79 -3.92
N TRP A 519 12.83 9.06 -2.67
CA TRP A 519 13.50 8.49 -1.50
C TRP A 519 13.25 6.99 -1.39
N LEU A 520 12.01 6.56 -1.62
CA LEU A 520 11.64 5.16 -1.68
C LEU A 520 12.39 4.44 -2.80
N MET A 521 12.42 5.04 -4.00
CA MET A 521 13.07 4.50 -5.17
C MET A 521 14.58 4.35 -4.96
N ILE A 522 15.28 5.41 -4.54
CA ILE A 522 16.73 5.38 -4.30
C ILE A 522 17.08 4.32 -3.22
N SER A 523 16.30 4.27 -2.14
CA SER A 523 16.49 3.26 -1.09
C SER A 523 16.36 1.83 -1.64
N ILE A 524 15.37 1.59 -2.50
CA ILE A 524 15.16 0.30 -3.16
C ILE A 524 16.24 -0.01 -4.19
N ILE A 525 16.76 1.00 -4.91
CA ILE A 525 17.86 0.83 -5.87
C ILE A 525 19.11 0.34 -5.13
N ILE A 526 19.51 1.05 -4.07
CA ILE A 526 20.70 0.72 -3.27
C ILE A 526 20.55 -0.68 -2.68
N GLY A 527 19.45 -0.93 -1.97
CA GLY A 527 19.23 -2.21 -1.33
C GLY A 527 19.05 -3.35 -2.34
N GLY A 528 18.35 -3.09 -3.45
CA GLY A 528 18.14 -4.06 -4.53
C GLY A 528 19.45 -4.47 -5.21
N PHE A 529 20.31 -3.50 -5.54
CA PHE A 529 21.62 -3.76 -6.15
C PHE A 529 22.53 -4.57 -5.23
N VAL A 530 22.68 -4.16 -3.97
CA VAL A 530 23.45 -4.91 -2.96
C VAL A 530 22.84 -6.29 -2.75
N GLY A 531 21.51 -6.36 -2.64
CA GLY A 531 20.76 -7.61 -2.53
C GLY A 531 21.06 -8.54 -3.69
N GLY A 532 21.06 -8.06 -4.93
CA GLY A 532 21.42 -8.83 -6.12
C GLY A 532 22.86 -9.32 -6.13
N MET A 533 23.79 -8.48 -5.69
CA MET A 533 25.20 -8.88 -5.52
C MET A 533 25.32 -10.03 -4.51
N LEU A 534 24.61 -9.97 -3.39
CA LEU A 534 24.61 -11.02 -2.37
C LEU A 534 23.90 -12.29 -2.84
N GLY A 535 22.74 -12.14 -3.49
CA GLY A 535 21.91 -13.25 -3.98
C GLY A 535 22.64 -14.11 -5.00
N SER A 536 23.35 -13.48 -5.94
CA SER A 536 24.18 -14.22 -6.90
C SER A 536 25.33 -15.00 -6.25
N ARG A 537 25.88 -14.55 -5.11
CA ARG A 537 26.87 -15.32 -4.35
C ARG A 537 26.22 -16.44 -3.55
N ALA A 538 25.04 -16.17 -2.99
CA ALA A 538 24.33 -17.11 -2.13
C ALA A 538 23.74 -18.28 -2.93
N GLN A 539 23.37 -18.09 -4.20
CA GLN A 539 22.72 -19.14 -5.00
C GLN A 539 23.52 -20.46 -5.07
N LYS A 540 24.85 -20.40 -5.14
CA LYS A 540 25.71 -21.60 -5.19
C LYS A 540 25.75 -22.39 -3.88
N LEU A 541 25.26 -21.82 -2.78
CA LEU A 541 25.16 -22.49 -1.47
C LEU A 541 23.95 -23.42 -1.38
N PHE A 542 23.02 -23.32 -2.34
CA PHE A 542 21.77 -24.09 -2.33
C PHE A 542 21.76 -25.11 -3.45
N SER A 543 21.25 -26.31 -3.15
CA SER A 543 21.03 -27.36 -4.14
C SER A 543 19.89 -26.99 -5.10
N GLU A 544 19.91 -27.57 -6.30
CA GLU A 544 18.85 -27.46 -7.30
C GLU A 544 17.47 -27.79 -6.69
N LYS A 545 17.41 -28.83 -5.85
CA LYS A 545 16.20 -29.24 -5.14
C LYS A 545 15.72 -28.14 -4.19
N THR A 546 16.62 -27.58 -3.39
CA THR A 546 16.28 -26.51 -2.44
C THR A 546 15.75 -25.27 -3.16
N LEU A 547 16.39 -24.84 -4.25
CA LEU A 547 15.95 -23.70 -5.04
C LEU A 547 14.53 -23.91 -5.62
N LYS A 548 14.24 -25.11 -6.13
CA LYS A 548 12.89 -25.44 -6.63
C LYS A 548 11.83 -25.48 -5.53
N VAL A 549 12.16 -26.01 -4.34
CA VAL A 549 11.24 -26.02 -3.19
C VAL A 549 10.94 -24.59 -2.73
N VAL A 550 11.96 -23.74 -2.62
CA VAL A 550 11.80 -22.33 -2.24
C VAL A 550 10.94 -21.57 -3.26
N LEU A 551 11.17 -21.81 -4.57
CA LEU A 551 10.34 -21.27 -5.64
C LEU A 551 8.87 -21.72 -5.47
N ALA A 552 8.61 -23.02 -5.27
CA ALA A 552 7.26 -23.53 -5.09
C ALA A 552 6.57 -22.92 -3.87
N ILE A 553 7.23 -22.86 -2.71
CA ILE A 553 6.70 -22.20 -1.49
C ILE A 553 6.32 -20.75 -1.80
N THR A 554 7.12 -20.07 -2.61
CA THR A 554 6.88 -18.68 -2.98
C THR A 554 5.68 -18.54 -3.90
N LEU A 555 5.50 -19.44 -4.86
CA LEU A 555 4.30 -19.49 -5.69
C LEU A 555 3.04 -19.76 -4.84
N PHE A 556 3.10 -20.69 -3.88
CA PHE A 556 1.99 -20.90 -2.94
C PHE A 556 1.70 -19.67 -2.07
N PHE A 557 2.74 -19.00 -1.55
CA PHE A 557 2.58 -17.75 -0.82
C PHE A 557 1.88 -16.68 -1.67
N LEU A 558 2.26 -16.54 -2.94
CA LEU A 558 1.62 -15.61 -3.88
C LEU A 558 0.15 -15.95 -4.12
N PHE A 559 -0.21 -17.23 -4.20
CA PHE A 559 -1.59 -17.66 -4.28
C PHE A 559 -2.40 -17.18 -3.07
N PHE A 560 -1.93 -17.42 -1.85
CA PHE A 560 -2.60 -16.94 -0.64
C PHE A 560 -2.74 -15.42 -0.64
N ARG A 561 -1.73 -14.70 -1.14
CA ARG A 561 -1.75 -13.24 -1.30
C ARG A 561 -2.79 -12.78 -2.32
N PHE A 562 -2.92 -13.44 -3.48
CA PHE A 562 -3.95 -13.10 -4.47
C PHE A 562 -5.37 -13.24 -3.92
N PHE A 563 -5.60 -14.24 -3.07
CA PHE A 563 -6.87 -14.44 -2.36
C PHE A 563 -7.01 -13.59 -1.09
N LYS A 564 -6.03 -12.73 -0.78
CA LYS A 564 -5.97 -11.91 0.45
C LYS A 564 -6.10 -12.75 1.74
N ILE A 565 -5.65 -14.00 1.71
CA ILE A 565 -5.69 -14.93 2.84
C ILE A 565 -4.66 -14.49 3.91
N GLU A 566 -3.54 -13.91 3.48
CA GLU A 566 -2.48 -13.34 4.35
C GLU A 566 -2.92 -12.16 5.24
N ILE A 567 -4.07 -11.53 4.95
CA ILE A 567 -4.60 -10.45 5.80
C ILE A 567 -5.11 -11.02 7.13
N TRP A 568 -5.36 -12.34 7.17
CA TRP A 568 -6.00 -13.08 8.26
C TRP A 568 -5.02 -13.89 9.10
N VAL A 569 -3.78 -14.03 8.64
CA VAL A 569 -2.63 -14.59 9.38
C VAL A 569 -1.75 -13.44 9.85
#